data_AF-A0A554LVT8-F1
#
_entry.id   AF-A0A554LVT8-F1
#
_cell.length_a   1.000
_cell.length_b   1.000
_cell.length_c   1.000
_cell.angle_alpha   90.00
_cell.angle_beta   90.00
_cell.angle_gamma   90.00
#
_symmetry.space_group_name_H-M   'P 1'
#
loop_
_entity.id
_entity.type
_entity.pdbx_description
1 polymer ?
#
loop_
_entity_poly.entity_id
_entity_poly.type
_entity_poly.pdbx_seq_one_letter_code
_entity_poly.pdbx_strand_id
1 'polypeptide(L)'
;AGFMPALLEKLGINDVFDWIRGKEDPFFHGVGKVIKDGQFFDLSCDACLMEVVETMGWPELLRDKPLGQIVLITDPDGDRLVLGQVEPTSRRAALKNMSVNYIEINQEKIFAVYHPTYSFLAILEWRKQGLITAGLWNNHPRFIITTTPSSRSWDEWAKANNVAVILTPTGFKNIALIMRRTEKHLQEKPGQPVKLTDIYNQEIDLGVEPRLVFAGEESGGMITGPEKLISPPVGGPAVAMREKSAGEAAIIAAALAAHLYQKKLFLSDYLEKIFNDYRIKQRYYFRADITYYNESEPDPNKLLAAKAAGEKERDRVDGFYLGLALGIHDGLLDLAQAKEILSQAINPTNTPGVQFGDLEAIRFAGDAAYLEWPEMFVQIRRSGTDAKLRGYSGGADRERAEKYLDKIVHYNGEINELYDKLIPLDYRQKIYERQQELYNEFYNRD
;
A
#
# COMPACT_ATOMS: atom_id res chain seq x y z
N ALA A 1 -28.94 -8.77 -0.14
CA ALA A 1 -27.97 -9.15 -1.19
C ALA A 1 -27.10 -7.94 -1.47
N GLY A 2 -25.78 -8.07 -1.43
CA GLY A 2 -24.85 -6.94 -1.56
C GLY A 2 -24.90 -6.27 -2.93
N PHE A 3 -24.23 -5.12 -3.07
CA PHE A 3 -24.16 -4.32 -4.29
C PHE A 3 -23.56 -5.08 -5.50
N MET A 4 -22.58 -5.97 -5.25
CA MET A 4 -21.86 -6.69 -6.31
C MET A 4 -22.75 -7.67 -7.09
N PRO A 5 -23.52 -8.60 -6.48
CA PRO A 5 -24.46 -9.45 -7.23
C PRO A 5 -25.39 -8.69 -8.18
N ALA A 6 -25.96 -7.57 -7.74
CA ALA A 6 -26.84 -6.75 -8.57
C ALA A 6 -26.10 -6.11 -9.76
N LEU A 7 -24.85 -5.67 -9.55
CA LEU A 7 -24.00 -5.17 -10.63
C LEU A 7 -23.67 -6.27 -11.65
N LEU A 8 -23.30 -7.46 -11.17
CA LEU A 8 -22.96 -8.60 -12.03
C LEU A 8 -24.17 -9.10 -12.83
N GLU A 9 -25.35 -9.10 -12.23
CA GLU A 9 -26.62 -9.43 -12.90
C GLU A 9 -26.92 -8.41 -14.02
N LYS A 10 -26.77 -7.12 -13.73
CA LYS A 10 -26.93 -6.05 -14.74
C LYS A 10 -25.92 -6.16 -15.90
N LEU A 11 -24.72 -6.64 -15.61
CA LEU A 11 -23.69 -6.90 -16.62
C LEU A 11 -23.87 -8.25 -17.35
N GLY A 12 -24.80 -9.10 -16.89
CA GLY A 12 -25.04 -10.42 -17.48
C GLY A 12 -23.91 -11.43 -17.23
N ILE A 13 -23.12 -11.24 -16.18
CA ILE A 13 -21.93 -12.05 -15.87
C ILE A 13 -21.98 -12.69 -14.48
N ASN A 14 -23.12 -12.64 -13.79
CA ASN A 14 -23.26 -13.19 -12.43
C ASN A 14 -22.86 -14.68 -12.36
N ASP A 15 -23.23 -15.47 -13.37
CA ASP A 15 -22.98 -16.92 -13.40
C ASP A 15 -21.50 -17.29 -13.62
N VAL A 16 -20.63 -16.30 -13.88
CA VAL A 16 -19.18 -16.48 -13.97
C VAL A 16 -18.53 -16.54 -12.58
N PHE A 17 -19.21 -16.06 -11.55
CA PHE A 17 -18.68 -15.98 -10.18
C PHE A 17 -19.21 -17.10 -9.31
N ASP A 18 -18.31 -17.73 -8.56
CA ASP A 18 -18.67 -18.63 -7.47
C ASP A 18 -18.45 -17.94 -6.12
N TRP A 19 -19.50 -17.89 -5.30
CA TRP A 19 -19.51 -17.15 -4.04
C TRP A 19 -19.07 -18.05 -2.88
N ILE A 20 -17.85 -17.85 -2.41
CA ILE A 20 -17.36 -18.45 -1.17
C ILE A 20 -18.00 -17.73 0.01
N ARG A 21 -18.58 -18.49 0.95
CA ARG A 21 -19.22 -17.95 2.16
C ARG A 21 -20.28 -16.90 1.84
N GLY A 22 -21.11 -17.13 0.82
CA GLY A 22 -22.18 -16.21 0.39
C GLY A 22 -23.31 -15.97 1.41
N LYS A 23 -23.19 -16.48 2.64
CA LYS A 23 -24.08 -16.19 3.76
C LYS A 23 -23.30 -15.44 4.83
N GLU A 24 -23.93 -14.41 5.38
CA GLU A 24 -23.40 -13.62 6.48
C GLU A 24 -23.20 -14.51 7.73
N ASP A 25 -22.10 -14.28 8.42
CA ASP A 25 -21.78 -14.89 9.70
C ASP A 25 -21.27 -13.79 10.65
N PRO A 26 -21.87 -13.61 11.84
CA PRO A 26 -21.49 -12.55 12.78
C PRO A 26 -20.04 -12.63 13.29
N PHE A 27 -19.39 -13.79 13.17
CA PHE A 27 -17.99 -14.01 13.52
C PHE A 27 -17.08 -14.09 12.27
N PHE A 28 -17.58 -13.64 11.12
CA PHE A 28 -16.90 -13.64 9.84
C PHE A 28 -16.34 -15.02 9.47
N HIS A 29 -17.04 -16.10 9.83
CA HIS A 29 -16.60 -17.49 9.61
C HIS A 29 -15.23 -17.79 10.23
N GLY A 30 -14.88 -17.12 11.33
CA GLY A 30 -13.60 -17.30 12.03
C GLY A 30 -12.40 -16.65 11.34
N VAL A 31 -12.60 -15.81 10.32
CA VAL A 31 -11.50 -15.12 9.63
C VAL A 31 -10.75 -14.18 10.57
N GLY A 32 -9.42 -14.29 10.53
CA GLY A 32 -8.50 -13.48 11.32
C GLY A 32 -8.52 -13.78 12.81
N LYS A 33 -9.21 -14.84 13.24
CA LYS A 33 -9.26 -15.26 14.64
C LYS A 33 -8.16 -16.29 14.90
N VAL A 34 -7.16 -15.92 15.69
CA VAL A 34 -5.96 -16.75 15.91
C VAL A 34 -5.66 -16.90 17.40
N ILE A 35 -4.96 -18.00 17.75
CA ILE A 35 -4.40 -18.22 19.09
C ILE A 35 -2.87 -18.17 18.97
N LYS A 36 -2.23 -17.25 19.70
CA LYS A 36 -0.76 -17.16 19.81
C LYS A 36 -0.36 -17.23 21.27
N ASP A 37 0.59 -18.10 21.60
CA ASP A 37 1.12 -18.25 22.96
C ASP A 37 0.03 -18.41 24.03
N GLY A 38 -1.06 -19.11 23.67
CA GLY A 38 -2.21 -19.35 24.55
C GLY A 38 -3.19 -18.17 24.68
N GLN A 39 -2.96 -17.07 23.96
CA GLN A 39 -3.83 -15.89 23.95
C GLN A 39 -4.59 -15.77 22.64
N PHE A 40 -5.83 -15.29 22.72
CA PHE A 40 -6.66 -14.99 21.57
C PHE A 40 -6.31 -13.63 20.97
N PHE A 41 -6.31 -13.55 19.64
CA PHE A 41 -6.16 -12.33 18.87
C PHE A 41 -7.20 -12.27 17.75
N ASP A 42 -7.82 -11.10 17.62
CA ASP A 42 -8.65 -10.73 16.47
C ASP A 42 -7.84 -9.81 15.54
N LEU A 43 -7.37 -10.36 14.42
CA LEU A 43 -6.60 -9.63 13.41
C LEU A 43 -7.50 -8.95 12.36
N SER A 44 -8.82 -8.88 12.61
CA SER A 44 -9.83 -8.42 11.65
C SER A 44 -9.82 -9.26 10.36
N CYS A 45 -10.51 -8.80 9.33
CA CYS A 45 -10.57 -9.42 8.01
C CYS A 45 -9.56 -8.80 7.02
N ASP A 46 -8.39 -8.34 7.50
CA ASP A 46 -7.36 -7.73 6.65
C ASP A 46 -6.60 -8.79 5.83
N ALA A 47 -7.13 -9.12 4.65
CA ALA A 47 -6.53 -10.07 3.72
C ALA A 47 -5.15 -9.66 3.16
N CYS A 48 -4.68 -8.44 3.47
CA CYS A 48 -3.31 -8.03 3.16
C CYS A 48 -2.28 -8.72 4.06
N LEU A 49 -2.72 -9.29 5.19
CA LEU A 49 -1.89 -10.04 6.13
C LEU A 49 -2.02 -11.54 5.86
N MET A 50 -0.88 -12.18 5.59
CA MET A 50 -0.87 -13.61 5.26
C MET A 50 -1.45 -14.47 6.38
N GLU A 51 -1.22 -14.08 7.63
CA GLU A 51 -1.79 -14.74 8.80
C GLU A 51 -3.32 -14.76 8.80
N VAL A 52 -3.97 -13.68 8.34
CA VAL A 52 -5.44 -13.64 8.21
C VAL A 52 -5.88 -14.57 7.08
N VAL A 53 -5.16 -14.56 5.95
CA VAL A 53 -5.48 -15.39 4.79
C VAL A 53 -5.37 -16.89 5.10
N GLU A 54 -4.43 -17.29 5.97
CA GLU A 54 -4.27 -18.68 6.43
C GLU A 54 -5.50 -19.20 7.20
N THR A 55 -6.26 -18.33 7.87
CA THR A 55 -7.48 -18.71 8.60
C THR A 55 -8.70 -18.96 7.69
N MET A 56 -8.59 -18.70 6.39
CA MET A 56 -9.75 -18.74 5.48
C MET A 56 -10.11 -20.14 4.96
N GLY A 57 -9.31 -21.18 5.25
CA GLY A 57 -9.64 -22.57 4.88
C GLY A 57 -9.49 -22.89 3.38
N TRP A 58 -8.51 -22.26 2.72
CA TRP A 58 -8.26 -22.42 1.28
C TRP A 58 -7.99 -23.87 0.82
N PRO A 59 -7.27 -24.74 1.56
CA PRO A 59 -7.03 -26.11 1.14
C PRO A 59 -8.32 -26.92 0.91
N GLU A 60 -9.35 -26.71 1.73
CA GLU A 60 -10.68 -27.31 1.55
C GLU A 60 -11.46 -26.61 0.44
N LEU A 61 -11.55 -25.27 0.49
CA LEU A 61 -12.40 -24.49 -0.41
C LEU A 61 -11.96 -24.57 -1.89
N LEU A 62 -10.67 -24.75 -2.14
CA LEU A 62 -10.10 -24.73 -3.49
C LEU A 62 -9.68 -26.12 -4.00
N ARG A 63 -9.91 -27.19 -3.22
CA ARG A 63 -9.47 -28.56 -3.53
C ARG A 63 -9.84 -28.99 -4.95
N ASP A 64 -11.12 -28.80 -5.30
CA ASP A 64 -11.71 -29.26 -6.56
C ASP A 64 -11.69 -28.17 -7.65
N LYS A 65 -11.13 -26.99 -7.35
CA LYS A 65 -11.03 -25.90 -8.32
C LYS A 65 -9.93 -26.17 -9.34
N PRO A 66 -10.11 -25.78 -10.62
CA PRO A 66 -9.11 -26.00 -11.64
C PRO A 66 -7.88 -25.11 -11.43
N LEU A 67 -6.74 -25.52 -12.02
CA LEU A 67 -5.60 -24.62 -12.18
C LEU A 67 -6.03 -23.37 -12.96
N GLY A 68 -5.51 -22.22 -12.55
CA GLY A 68 -5.84 -20.91 -13.11
C GLY A 68 -7.06 -20.25 -12.47
N GLN A 69 -7.80 -20.93 -11.59
CA GLN A 69 -8.92 -20.32 -10.86
C GLN A 69 -8.43 -19.11 -10.06
N ILE A 70 -8.94 -17.93 -10.39
CA ILE A 70 -8.71 -16.69 -9.64
C ILE A 70 -9.75 -16.56 -8.53
N VAL A 71 -9.29 -16.05 -7.39
CA VAL A 71 -10.09 -15.74 -6.22
C VAL A 71 -9.94 -14.24 -5.94
N LEU A 72 -11.08 -13.56 -5.80
CA LEU A 72 -11.14 -12.17 -5.37
C LEU A 72 -11.49 -12.15 -3.88
N ILE A 73 -10.61 -11.59 -3.05
CA ILE A 73 -10.80 -11.51 -1.61
C ILE A 73 -11.05 -10.05 -1.26
N THR A 74 -12.20 -9.76 -0.64
CA THR A 74 -12.56 -8.44 -0.15
C THR A 74 -12.79 -8.48 1.35
N ASP A 75 -12.61 -7.34 2.02
CA ASP A 75 -13.00 -7.16 3.40
C ASP A 75 -14.52 -6.88 3.53
N PRO A 76 -15.08 -6.84 4.75
CA PRO A 76 -16.52 -6.81 4.97
C PRO A 76 -17.26 -5.58 4.40
N ASP A 77 -16.60 -4.43 4.32
CA ASP A 77 -17.16 -3.20 3.72
C ASP A 77 -16.86 -3.10 2.21
N GLY A 78 -16.05 -4.01 1.66
CA GLY A 78 -15.77 -4.10 0.23
C GLY A 78 -14.87 -3.00 -0.30
N ASP A 79 -14.05 -2.40 0.57
CA ASP A 79 -13.15 -1.30 0.27
C ASP A 79 -11.79 -1.80 -0.23
N ARG A 80 -11.40 -3.02 0.17
CA ARG A 80 -10.13 -3.68 -0.21
C ARG A 80 -10.29 -4.83 -1.18
N LEU A 81 -9.24 -5.03 -1.99
CA LEU A 81 -9.10 -6.19 -2.86
C LEU A 81 -7.71 -6.83 -2.76
N VAL A 82 -7.70 -8.15 -2.58
CA VAL A 82 -6.53 -9.02 -2.73
C VAL A 82 -6.86 -10.11 -3.75
N LEU A 83 -5.94 -10.37 -4.68
CA LEU A 83 -6.08 -11.46 -5.64
C LEU A 83 -5.35 -12.71 -5.13
N GLY A 84 -5.96 -13.86 -5.37
CA GLY A 84 -5.28 -15.15 -5.31
C GLY A 84 -5.53 -15.98 -6.56
N GLN A 85 -4.69 -16.98 -6.80
CA GLN A 85 -4.88 -17.92 -7.90
C GLN A 85 -4.45 -19.33 -7.52
N VAL A 86 -5.22 -20.33 -7.96
CA VAL A 86 -4.82 -21.74 -7.92
C VAL A 86 -3.76 -21.98 -8.99
N GLU A 87 -2.53 -22.29 -8.59
CA GLU A 87 -1.38 -22.55 -9.45
C GLU A 87 -0.82 -23.96 -9.19
N PRO A 88 -0.05 -24.55 -10.13
CA PRO A 88 0.57 -25.84 -9.91
C PRO A 88 1.77 -25.73 -8.96
N THR A 89 2.05 -26.78 -8.19
CA THR A 89 3.20 -26.84 -7.26
C THR A 89 4.56 -26.61 -7.92
N SER A 90 4.67 -26.80 -9.24
CA SER A 90 5.85 -26.44 -10.02
C SER A 90 6.17 -24.94 -10.03
N ARG A 91 5.21 -24.07 -9.65
CA ARG A 91 5.39 -22.61 -9.60
C ARG A 91 6.00 -22.09 -8.29
N ARG A 92 6.19 -22.93 -7.26
CA ARG A 92 6.75 -22.52 -5.95
C ARG A 92 8.01 -21.67 -6.06
N ALA A 93 8.95 -22.08 -6.91
CA ALA A 93 10.21 -21.35 -7.09
C ALA A 93 10.00 -19.96 -7.71
N ALA A 94 9.13 -19.85 -8.72
CA ALA A 94 8.80 -18.58 -9.36
C ALA A 94 8.11 -17.62 -8.38
N LEU A 95 7.11 -18.10 -7.63
CA LEU A 95 6.40 -17.31 -6.62
C LEU A 95 7.35 -16.83 -5.52
N LYS A 96 8.23 -17.70 -5.02
CA LYS A 96 9.26 -17.32 -4.04
C LYS A 96 10.19 -16.23 -4.57
N ASN A 97 10.62 -16.34 -5.83
CA ASN A 97 11.48 -15.34 -6.48
C ASN A 97 10.77 -13.99 -6.68
N MET A 98 9.44 -13.97 -6.73
CA MET A 98 8.64 -12.76 -6.84
C MET A 98 8.16 -12.23 -5.47
N SER A 99 8.52 -12.90 -4.36
CA SER A 99 7.96 -12.64 -3.03
C SER A 99 6.43 -12.69 -2.99
N VAL A 100 5.84 -13.61 -3.77
CA VAL A 100 4.41 -13.94 -3.70
C VAL A 100 4.25 -15.10 -2.73
N ASN A 101 3.38 -14.89 -1.73
CA ASN A 101 3.07 -15.93 -0.73
C ASN A 101 2.19 -17.02 -1.35
N TYR A 102 2.22 -18.21 -0.78
CA TYR A 102 1.32 -19.29 -1.20
C TYR A 102 0.94 -20.20 -0.04
N ILE A 103 -0.23 -20.84 -0.17
CA ILE A 103 -0.73 -21.90 0.72
C ILE A 103 -0.78 -23.21 -0.05
N GLU A 104 -0.31 -24.30 0.55
CA GLU A 104 -0.41 -25.64 -0.04
C GLU A 104 -1.86 -26.12 -0.03
N ILE A 105 -2.40 -26.55 -1.19
CA ILE A 105 -3.72 -27.18 -1.27
C ILE A 105 -3.57 -28.70 -1.23
N ASN A 106 -2.71 -29.24 -2.10
CA ASN A 106 -2.37 -30.67 -2.17
C ASN A 106 -1.03 -30.87 -2.92
N GLN A 107 -0.70 -32.11 -3.31
CA GLN A 107 0.56 -32.42 -3.98
C GLN A 107 0.74 -31.76 -5.36
N GLU A 108 -0.36 -31.34 -6.00
CA GLU A 108 -0.36 -30.78 -7.36
C GLU A 108 -0.66 -29.27 -7.38
N LYS A 109 -1.38 -28.75 -6.37
CA LYS A 109 -1.91 -27.39 -6.37
C LYS A 109 -1.46 -26.58 -5.15
N ILE A 110 -1.21 -25.31 -5.40
CA ILE A 110 -1.00 -24.25 -4.40
C ILE A 110 -1.97 -23.11 -4.65
N PHE A 111 -2.29 -22.35 -3.62
CA PHE A 111 -3.00 -21.08 -3.73
C PHE A 111 -1.99 -19.94 -3.58
N ALA A 112 -1.62 -19.30 -4.69
CA ALA A 112 -0.79 -18.11 -4.68
C ALA A 112 -1.61 -16.90 -4.23
N VAL A 113 -1.07 -16.08 -3.33
CA VAL A 113 -1.73 -14.91 -2.72
C VAL A 113 -0.90 -13.67 -2.99
N TYR A 114 -1.49 -12.74 -3.73
CA TYR A 114 -0.80 -11.57 -4.26
C TYR A 114 -1.07 -10.36 -3.39
N HIS A 115 -0.04 -9.86 -2.70
CA HIS A 115 -0.11 -8.58 -1.99
C HIS A 115 -0.75 -7.49 -2.89
N PRO A 116 -1.54 -6.55 -2.34
CA PRO A 116 -2.21 -5.50 -3.11
C PRO A 116 -1.33 -4.80 -4.16
N THR A 117 -0.06 -4.53 -3.80
CA THR A 117 1.00 -4.09 -4.72
C THR A 117 1.00 -4.82 -6.07
N TYR A 118 1.05 -6.15 -6.03
CA TYR A 118 1.12 -7.00 -7.22
C TYR A 118 -0.25 -7.15 -7.86
N SER A 119 -1.30 -7.33 -7.06
CA SER A 119 -2.68 -7.38 -7.53
C SER A 119 -3.04 -6.16 -8.38
N PHE A 120 -2.70 -4.97 -7.89
CA PHE A 120 -3.05 -3.71 -8.56
C PHE A 120 -2.14 -3.39 -9.72
N LEU A 121 -0.86 -3.80 -9.69
CA LEU A 121 0.00 -3.67 -10.85
C LEU A 121 -0.53 -4.49 -12.04
N ALA A 122 -1.01 -5.72 -11.79
CA ALA A 122 -1.61 -6.56 -12.82
C ALA A 122 -2.92 -5.95 -13.38
N ILE A 123 -3.80 -5.48 -12.49
CA ILE A 123 -5.06 -4.81 -12.85
C ILE A 123 -4.78 -3.51 -13.65
N LEU A 124 -3.82 -2.71 -13.22
CA LEU A 124 -3.42 -1.45 -13.85
C LEU A 124 -2.90 -1.67 -15.27
N GLU A 125 -2.01 -2.64 -15.47
CA GLU A 125 -1.55 -2.98 -16.82
C GLU A 125 -2.69 -3.48 -17.70
N TRP A 126 -3.55 -4.36 -17.17
CA TRP A 126 -4.69 -4.88 -17.94
C TRP A 126 -5.65 -3.75 -18.37
N ARG A 127 -5.92 -2.81 -17.46
CA ARG A 127 -6.70 -1.61 -17.75
C ARG A 127 -6.07 -0.79 -18.88
N LYS A 128 -4.75 -0.56 -18.83
CA LYS A 128 -4.03 0.15 -19.90
C LYS A 128 -4.22 -0.55 -21.24
N GLN A 129 -4.02 -1.86 -21.29
CA GLN A 129 -4.20 -2.64 -22.53
C GLN A 129 -5.62 -2.52 -23.08
N GLY A 130 -6.64 -2.54 -22.21
CA GLY A 130 -8.03 -2.28 -22.58
C GLY A 130 -8.23 -0.89 -23.20
N LEU A 131 -7.66 0.15 -22.58
CA LEU A 131 -7.74 1.53 -23.09
C LEU A 131 -7.01 1.71 -24.42
N ILE A 132 -5.85 1.06 -24.61
CA ILE A 132 -5.12 1.08 -25.89
C ILE A 132 -5.94 0.39 -26.98
N THR A 133 -6.48 -0.80 -26.69
CA THR A 133 -7.30 -1.57 -27.63
C THR A 133 -8.55 -0.81 -28.06
N ALA A 134 -9.14 -0.04 -27.14
CA ALA A 134 -10.28 0.83 -27.44
C ALA A 134 -9.90 2.14 -28.17
N GLY A 135 -8.62 2.39 -28.42
CA GLY A 135 -8.13 3.64 -29.02
C GLY A 135 -8.27 4.86 -28.10
N LEU A 136 -8.42 4.65 -26.79
CA LEU A 136 -8.68 5.72 -25.82
C LEU A 136 -7.42 6.24 -25.14
N TRP A 137 -6.40 5.40 -24.97
CA TRP A 137 -5.22 5.72 -24.13
C TRP A 137 -4.62 7.11 -24.40
N ASN A 138 -4.45 7.48 -25.67
CA ASN A 138 -3.80 8.73 -26.10
C ASN A 138 -4.74 9.95 -26.19
N ASN A 139 -6.04 9.81 -25.92
CA ASN A 139 -6.98 10.94 -25.98
C ASN A 139 -6.69 12.00 -24.92
N HIS A 140 -6.16 11.57 -23.79
CA HIS A 140 -5.88 12.41 -22.63
C HIS A 140 -4.56 11.99 -21.98
N PRO A 141 -3.80 12.94 -21.40
CA PRO A 141 -2.76 12.63 -20.44
C PRO A 141 -3.29 11.73 -19.32
N ARG A 142 -2.44 10.83 -18.83
CA ARG A 142 -2.79 9.86 -17.79
C ARG A 142 -2.00 10.16 -16.54
N PHE A 143 -2.63 9.96 -15.40
CA PHE A 143 -1.96 10.09 -14.12
C PHE A 143 -2.42 9.03 -13.11
N ILE A 144 -1.57 8.78 -12.12
CA ILE A 144 -1.87 7.98 -10.94
C ILE A 144 -1.65 8.77 -9.66
N ILE A 145 -2.38 8.41 -8.61
CA ILE A 145 -2.20 8.94 -7.26
C ILE A 145 -1.82 7.77 -6.35
N THR A 146 -0.67 7.85 -5.68
CA THR A 146 -0.18 6.78 -4.81
C THR A 146 0.24 7.35 -3.46
N THR A 147 0.13 6.53 -2.42
CA THR A 147 0.61 6.92 -1.09
C THR A 147 2.12 6.70 -0.99
N THR A 148 2.82 7.47 -0.14
CA THR A 148 4.26 7.33 0.04
C THR A 148 4.79 5.94 0.45
N PRO A 149 4.09 5.09 1.24
CA PRO A 149 4.54 3.73 1.48
C PRO A 149 4.32 2.79 0.29
N SER A 150 3.56 3.20 -0.72
CA SER A 150 3.23 2.31 -1.83
C SER A 150 4.44 1.86 -2.63
N SER A 151 4.30 0.72 -3.29
CA SER A 151 5.40 0.12 -4.05
C SER A 151 5.86 0.99 -5.22
N ARG A 152 7.17 1.18 -5.32
CA ARG A 152 7.80 1.87 -6.45
C ARG A 152 7.65 1.14 -7.79
N SER A 153 7.20 -0.12 -7.78
CA SER A 153 6.83 -0.82 -9.02
C SER A 153 5.73 -0.10 -9.80
N TRP A 154 4.83 0.61 -9.10
CA TRP A 154 3.79 1.43 -9.75
C TRP A 154 4.39 2.67 -10.40
N ASP A 155 5.36 3.31 -9.74
CA ASP A 155 6.06 4.49 -10.26
C ASP A 155 6.92 4.14 -11.48
N GLU A 156 7.63 3.02 -11.44
CA GLU A 156 8.43 2.51 -12.56
C GLU A 156 7.54 2.13 -13.75
N TRP A 157 6.39 1.49 -13.49
CA TRP A 157 5.38 1.24 -14.51
C TRP A 157 4.85 2.55 -15.12
N ALA A 158 4.51 3.53 -14.28
CA ALA A 158 3.98 4.82 -14.73
C ALA A 158 4.99 5.56 -15.61
N LYS A 159 6.25 5.62 -15.17
CA LYS A 159 7.36 6.19 -15.94
C LYS A 159 7.53 5.51 -17.30
N ALA A 160 7.51 4.18 -17.35
CA ALA A 160 7.64 3.43 -18.60
C ALA A 160 6.47 3.65 -19.57
N ASN A 161 5.33 4.13 -19.08
CA ASN A 161 4.12 4.38 -19.86
C ASN A 161 3.79 5.88 -20.03
N ASN A 162 4.72 6.78 -19.67
CA ASN A 162 4.53 8.24 -19.72
C ASN A 162 3.27 8.71 -18.96
N VAL A 163 3.07 8.16 -17.76
CA VAL A 163 1.97 8.47 -16.85
C VAL A 163 2.52 9.31 -15.69
N ALA A 164 1.88 10.43 -15.38
CA ALA A 164 2.28 11.26 -14.25
C ALA A 164 1.96 10.57 -12.91
N VAL A 165 2.83 10.75 -11.91
CA VAL A 165 2.63 10.20 -10.55
C VAL A 165 2.58 11.36 -9.58
N ILE A 166 1.56 11.37 -8.71
CA ILE A 166 1.48 12.31 -7.59
C ILE A 166 1.40 11.53 -6.28
N LEU A 167 2.36 11.83 -5.41
CA LEU A 167 2.52 11.16 -4.11
C LEU A 167 1.77 11.91 -3.02
N THR A 168 1.08 11.16 -2.17
CA THR A 168 0.37 11.70 -1.01
C THR A 168 0.77 11.00 0.28
N PRO A 169 0.58 11.62 1.47
CA PRO A 169 0.64 10.87 2.71
C PRO A 169 -0.35 9.71 2.71
N THR A 170 -0.14 8.74 3.61
CA THR A 170 -1.06 7.60 3.74
C THR A 170 -2.48 8.06 4.10
N GLY A 171 -3.48 7.37 3.57
CA GLY A 171 -4.88 7.63 3.81
C GLY A 171 -5.60 8.12 2.56
N PHE A 172 -6.67 7.42 2.20
CA PHE A 172 -7.51 7.74 1.04
C PHE A 172 -8.08 9.17 1.03
N LYS A 173 -8.24 9.81 2.20
CA LYS A 173 -8.58 11.24 2.30
C LYS A 173 -7.60 12.14 1.53
N ASN A 174 -6.32 11.78 1.47
CA ASN A 174 -5.29 12.53 0.75
C ASN A 174 -5.36 12.25 -0.76
N ILE A 175 -5.68 11.01 -1.16
CA ILE A 175 -5.99 10.68 -2.55
C ILE A 175 -7.18 11.52 -3.03
N ALA A 176 -8.28 11.52 -2.27
CA ALA A 176 -9.47 12.31 -2.56
C ALA A 176 -9.19 13.82 -2.59
N LEU A 177 -8.24 14.32 -1.78
CA LEU A 177 -7.81 15.71 -1.82
C LEU A 177 -7.17 16.06 -3.17
N ILE A 178 -6.25 15.23 -3.67
CA ILE A 178 -5.62 15.43 -4.98
C ILE A 178 -6.65 15.36 -6.11
N MET A 179 -7.60 14.44 -6.03
CA MET A 179 -8.72 14.38 -6.98
C MET A 179 -9.51 15.68 -6.98
N ARG A 180 -9.89 16.21 -5.80
CA ARG A 180 -10.61 17.48 -5.68
C ARG A 180 -9.83 18.66 -6.26
N ARG A 181 -8.51 18.72 -6.04
CA ARG A 181 -7.65 19.76 -6.65
C ARG A 181 -7.62 19.67 -8.17
N THR A 182 -7.50 18.45 -8.70
CA THR A 182 -7.55 18.17 -10.14
C THR A 182 -8.89 18.62 -10.73
N GLU A 183 -10.00 18.21 -10.11
CA GLU A 183 -11.36 18.54 -10.53
C GLU A 183 -11.64 20.05 -10.46
N LYS A 184 -11.21 20.72 -9.39
CA LYS A 184 -11.30 22.18 -9.24
C LYS A 184 -10.54 22.89 -10.36
N HIS A 185 -9.31 22.47 -10.65
CA HIS A 185 -8.54 23.04 -11.76
C HIS A 185 -9.25 22.87 -13.11
N LEU A 186 -9.77 21.67 -13.38
CA LEU A 186 -10.52 21.38 -14.62
C LEU A 186 -11.76 22.27 -14.79
N GLN A 187 -12.39 22.66 -13.68
CA GLN A 187 -13.57 23.53 -13.69
C GLN A 187 -13.19 25.01 -13.81
N GLU A 188 -12.19 25.47 -13.06
CA GLU A 188 -11.82 26.89 -12.98
C GLU A 188 -10.93 27.34 -14.16
N LYS A 189 -10.13 26.43 -14.71
CA LYS A 189 -9.12 26.71 -15.76
C LYS A 189 -9.19 25.68 -16.90
N PRO A 190 -10.34 25.56 -17.58
CA PRO A 190 -10.50 24.59 -18.66
C PRO A 190 -9.48 24.83 -19.79
N GLY A 191 -8.92 23.75 -20.33
CA GLY A 191 -7.91 23.81 -21.40
C GLY A 191 -6.49 24.18 -20.95
N GLN A 192 -6.27 24.48 -19.66
CA GLN A 192 -4.93 24.70 -19.11
C GLN A 192 -4.35 23.39 -18.53
N PRO A 193 -3.00 23.23 -18.52
CA PRO A 193 -2.36 22.11 -17.85
C PRO A 193 -2.64 22.12 -16.36
N VAL A 194 -3.09 20.98 -15.82
CA VAL A 194 -3.27 20.80 -14.38
C VAL A 194 -1.92 20.54 -13.74
N LYS A 195 -1.44 21.50 -12.94
CA LYS A 195 -0.20 21.39 -12.17
C LYS A 195 -0.52 21.39 -10.69
N LEU A 196 -0.05 20.38 -9.96
CA LEU A 196 -0.30 20.19 -8.53
C LEU A 196 1.00 19.92 -7.80
N THR A 197 1.07 20.29 -6.52
CA THR A 197 2.24 19.98 -5.69
C THR A 197 2.02 18.71 -4.87
N ASP A 198 2.99 17.79 -4.89
CA ASP A 198 2.98 16.57 -4.08
C ASP A 198 3.43 16.81 -2.62
N ILE A 199 3.47 15.74 -1.82
CA ILE A 199 3.90 15.80 -0.41
C ILE A 199 5.38 16.18 -0.22
N TYR A 200 6.23 15.98 -1.23
CA TYR A 200 7.64 16.34 -1.19
C TYR A 200 7.92 17.73 -1.80
N ASN A 201 6.88 18.55 -1.97
CA ASN A 201 6.96 19.88 -2.57
C ASN A 201 7.40 19.89 -4.05
N GLN A 202 7.18 18.80 -4.78
CA GLN A 202 7.45 18.73 -6.21
C GLN A 202 6.21 19.14 -7.00
N GLU A 203 6.36 20.06 -7.95
CA GLU A 203 5.31 20.38 -8.92
C GLU A 203 5.21 19.25 -9.95
N ILE A 204 4.04 18.63 -10.03
CA ILE A 204 3.71 17.58 -10.98
C ILE A 204 2.75 18.14 -12.03
N ASP A 205 3.16 18.09 -13.29
CA ASP A 205 2.31 18.44 -14.44
C ASP A 205 1.51 17.21 -14.89
N LEU A 206 0.20 17.25 -14.70
CA LEU A 206 -0.71 16.20 -15.15
C LEU A 206 -1.14 16.39 -16.61
N GLY A 207 -0.83 17.54 -17.22
CA GLY A 207 -1.21 17.90 -18.58
C GLY A 207 -2.60 18.51 -18.71
N VAL A 208 -3.04 18.73 -19.96
CA VAL A 208 -4.35 19.32 -20.28
C VAL A 208 -5.41 18.23 -20.25
N GLU A 209 -6.48 18.46 -19.47
CA GLU A 209 -7.60 17.52 -19.32
C GLU A 209 -7.20 16.07 -18.97
N PRO A 210 -6.45 15.82 -17.89
CA PRO A 210 -5.95 14.50 -17.56
C PRO A 210 -7.07 13.51 -17.16
N ARG A 211 -6.75 12.21 -17.22
CA ARG A 211 -7.61 11.11 -16.74
C ARG A 211 -6.88 10.23 -15.73
N LEU A 212 -7.53 9.97 -14.61
CA LEU A 212 -7.02 9.10 -13.55
C LEU A 212 -7.08 7.65 -14.03
N VAL A 213 -5.92 7.01 -14.21
CA VAL A 213 -5.89 5.58 -14.57
C VAL A 213 -5.93 4.69 -13.33
N PHE A 214 -5.35 5.15 -12.22
CA PHE A 214 -5.29 4.43 -10.95
C PHE A 214 -5.07 5.39 -9.79
N ALA A 215 -5.77 5.19 -8.69
CA ALA A 215 -5.31 5.67 -7.39
C ALA A 215 -5.46 4.58 -6.35
N GLY A 216 -4.48 4.43 -5.47
CA GLY A 216 -4.54 3.37 -4.48
C GLY A 216 -3.49 3.45 -3.39
N GLU A 217 -3.69 2.58 -2.41
CA GLU A 217 -2.84 2.36 -1.25
C GLU A 217 -2.34 0.91 -1.26
N GLU A 218 -1.15 0.68 -0.74
CA GLU A 218 -0.57 -0.64 -0.48
C GLU A 218 -1.45 -1.53 0.40
N SER A 219 -2.36 -0.92 1.17
CA SER A 219 -3.24 -1.57 2.13
C SER A 219 -4.49 -2.20 1.51
N GLY A 220 -4.57 -2.26 0.17
CA GLY A 220 -5.64 -2.95 -0.55
C GLY A 220 -6.75 -2.05 -1.08
N GLY A 221 -6.72 -0.75 -0.81
CA GLY A 221 -7.69 0.18 -1.37
C GLY A 221 -7.26 0.69 -2.75
N MET A 222 -8.13 0.62 -3.75
CA MET A 222 -7.91 1.29 -5.03
C MET A 222 -9.20 1.80 -5.66
N ILE A 223 -9.05 2.74 -6.59
CA ILE A 223 -10.09 3.25 -7.48
C ILE A 223 -9.50 3.51 -8.86
N THR A 224 -10.39 3.71 -9.82
CA THR A 224 -9.99 4.05 -11.18
C THR A 224 -10.93 5.08 -11.82
N GLY A 225 -10.41 5.92 -12.70
CA GLY A 225 -11.19 6.98 -13.35
C GLY A 225 -11.71 6.62 -14.74
N PRO A 226 -12.99 6.86 -15.06
CA PRO A 226 -13.52 6.62 -16.41
C PRO A 226 -12.89 7.56 -17.45
N GLU A 227 -13.01 7.17 -18.73
CA GLU A 227 -12.55 8.01 -19.84
C GLU A 227 -13.35 9.32 -19.96
N LYS A 228 -14.66 9.25 -19.76
CA LYS A 228 -15.52 10.42 -19.61
C LYS A 228 -15.68 10.71 -18.13
N LEU A 229 -15.39 11.95 -17.71
CA LEU A 229 -15.56 12.39 -16.33
C LEU A 229 -16.98 12.08 -15.82
N ILE A 230 -17.06 11.66 -14.56
CA ILE A 230 -18.33 11.36 -13.92
C ILE A 230 -19.08 12.68 -13.75
N SER A 231 -20.33 12.73 -14.20
CA SER A 231 -21.22 13.88 -14.00
C SER A 231 -22.19 13.55 -12.86
N PRO A 232 -21.85 13.87 -11.59
CA PRO A 232 -22.74 13.59 -10.48
C PRO A 232 -24.00 14.47 -10.57
N PRO A 233 -25.14 14.03 -9.99
CA PRO A 233 -26.36 14.84 -9.94
C PRO A 233 -26.18 16.18 -9.22
N VAL A 234 -25.23 16.24 -8.27
CA VAL A 234 -24.87 17.43 -7.50
C VAL A 234 -23.34 17.55 -7.50
N GLY A 235 -22.85 18.77 -7.73
CA GLY A 235 -21.42 19.08 -7.79
C GLY A 235 -20.87 19.10 -9.22
N GLY A 236 -19.59 19.43 -9.34
CA GLY A 236 -18.89 19.44 -10.62
C GLY A 236 -18.42 18.06 -11.08
N PRO A 237 -17.88 17.94 -12.30
CA PRO A 237 -17.38 16.67 -12.83
C PRO A 237 -16.30 16.08 -11.93
N ALA A 238 -16.33 14.76 -11.77
CA ALA A 238 -15.38 14.01 -10.94
C ALA A 238 -14.50 13.10 -11.80
N VAL A 239 -13.22 12.99 -11.42
CA VAL A 239 -12.23 12.16 -12.14
C VAL A 239 -12.36 10.68 -11.79
N ALA A 240 -12.89 10.37 -10.61
CA ALA A 240 -13.28 9.03 -10.16
C ALA A 240 -14.16 9.13 -8.89
N MET A 241 -14.58 7.99 -8.34
CA MET A 241 -15.18 7.93 -7.01
C MET A 241 -14.17 8.31 -5.92
N ARG A 242 -14.58 9.06 -4.90
CA ARG A 242 -13.68 9.60 -3.85
C ARG A 242 -13.59 8.72 -2.60
N GLU A 243 -14.00 7.46 -2.72
CA GLU A 243 -13.90 6.44 -1.67
C GLU A 243 -13.36 5.16 -2.28
N LYS A 244 -12.68 4.35 -1.47
CA LYS A 244 -12.18 3.04 -1.86
C LYS A 244 -13.30 2.16 -2.38
N SER A 245 -13.01 1.35 -3.40
CA SER A 245 -13.94 0.30 -3.81
C SER A 245 -13.26 -0.84 -4.52
N ALA A 246 -13.44 -2.04 -3.96
CA ALA A 246 -13.06 -3.27 -4.62
C ALA A 246 -13.91 -3.54 -5.88
N GLY A 247 -15.08 -2.90 -6.02
CA GLY A 247 -16.04 -3.17 -7.09
C GLY A 247 -15.45 -2.96 -8.49
N GLU A 248 -14.89 -1.78 -8.75
CA GLU A 248 -14.28 -1.46 -10.05
C GLU A 248 -13.11 -2.39 -10.36
N ALA A 249 -12.24 -2.59 -9.37
CA ALA A 249 -11.06 -3.44 -9.48
C ALA A 249 -11.43 -4.91 -9.73
N ALA A 250 -12.49 -5.42 -9.09
CA ALA A 250 -12.99 -6.77 -9.25
C ALA A 250 -13.54 -7.04 -10.66
N ILE A 251 -14.23 -6.07 -11.28
CA ILE A 251 -14.68 -6.21 -12.69
C ILE A 251 -13.49 -6.29 -13.65
N ILE A 252 -12.47 -5.43 -13.44
CA ILE A 252 -11.25 -5.46 -14.26
C ILE A 252 -10.48 -6.77 -14.02
N ALA A 253 -10.41 -7.23 -12.77
CA ALA A 253 -9.77 -8.49 -12.40
C ALA A 253 -10.48 -9.70 -13.01
N ALA A 254 -11.82 -9.70 -13.10
CA ALA A 254 -12.57 -10.75 -13.78
C ALA A 254 -12.27 -10.79 -15.29
N ALA A 255 -12.15 -9.63 -15.94
CA ALA A 255 -11.73 -9.54 -17.34
C ALA A 255 -10.28 -10.04 -17.53
N LEU A 256 -9.37 -9.68 -16.62
CA LEU A 256 -8.00 -10.20 -16.60
C LEU A 256 -8.00 -11.73 -16.43
N ALA A 257 -8.82 -12.26 -15.53
CA ALA A 257 -8.93 -13.70 -15.30
C ALA A 257 -9.35 -14.45 -16.57
N ALA A 258 -10.35 -13.94 -17.28
CA ALA A 258 -10.78 -14.50 -18.57
C ALA A 258 -9.65 -14.47 -19.61
N HIS A 259 -8.88 -13.38 -19.68
CA HIS A 259 -7.73 -13.28 -20.57
C HIS A 259 -6.65 -14.32 -20.24
N LEU A 260 -6.26 -14.43 -18.97
CA LEU A 260 -5.25 -15.39 -18.51
C LEU A 260 -5.68 -16.82 -18.80
N TYR A 261 -6.94 -17.16 -18.56
CA TYR A 261 -7.51 -18.46 -18.90
C TYR A 261 -7.40 -18.76 -20.41
N GLN A 262 -7.80 -17.82 -21.27
CA GLN A 262 -7.71 -17.99 -22.73
C GLN A 262 -6.27 -18.16 -23.23
N LYS A 263 -5.31 -17.47 -22.59
CA LYS A 263 -3.88 -17.56 -22.92
C LYS A 263 -3.18 -18.72 -22.24
N LYS A 264 -3.85 -19.45 -21.34
CA LYS A 264 -3.27 -20.51 -20.49
C LYS A 264 -2.06 -20.00 -19.69
N LEU A 265 -2.18 -18.77 -19.17
CA LEU A 265 -1.15 -18.13 -18.35
C LEU A 265 -1.61 -18.08 -16.89
N PHE A 266 -0.66 -18.17 -15.97
CA PHE A 266 -0.90 -17.82 -14.58
C PHE A 266 -0.69 -16.32 -14.36
N LEU A 267 -1.28 -15.79 -13.29
CA LEU A 267 -1.11 -14.40 -12.88
C LEU A 267 0.37 -14.10 -12.57
N SER A 268 1.10 -15.09 -12.05
CA SER A 268 2.55 -14.98 -11.82
C SER A 268 3.33 -14.82 -13.13
N ASP A 269 2.98 -15.55 -14.19
CA ASP A 269 3.58 -15.36 -15.52
C ASP A 269 3.30 -13.97 -16.08
N TYR A 270 2.06 -13.50 -15.89
CA TYR A 270 1.66 -12.17 -16.34
C TYR A 270 2.42 -11.06 -15.61
N LEU A 271 2.56 -11.16 -14.28
CA LEU A 271 3.35 -10.22 -13.47
C LEU A 271 4.83 -10.24 -13.84
N GLU A 272 5.42 -11.42 -14.05
CA GLU A 272 6.81 -11.51 -14.51
C GLU A 272 6.99 -10.84 -15.88
N LYS A 273 6.02 -11.01 -16.78
CA LYS A 273 6.00 -10.31 -18.06
C LYS A 273 5.96 -8.79 -17.87
N ILE A 274 5.10 -8.26 -17.00
CA ILE A 274 5.04 -6.83 -16.69
C ILE A 274 6.40 -6.33 -16.19
N PHE A 275 7.01 -7.05 -15.25
CA PHE A 275 8.31 -6.66 -14.72
C PHE A 275 9.39 -6.59 -15.80
N ASN A 276 9.36 -7.51 -16.77
CA ASN A 276 10.34 -7.57 -17.84
C ASN A 276 10.06 -6.54 -18.94
N ASP A 277 8.81 -6.41 -19.39
CA ASP A 277 8.41 -5.46 -20.44
C ASP A 277 8.75 -4.01 -20.06
N TYR A 278 8.47 -3.63 -18.81
CA TYR A 278 8.67 -2.27 -18.31
C TYR A 278 10.01 -2.09 -17.56
N ARG A 279 10.85 -3.13 -17.52
CA ARG A 279 12.14 -3.14 -16.81
C ARG A 279 12.01 -2.67 -15.36
N ILE A 280 10.95 -3.11 -14.69
CA ILE A 280 10.71 -2.82 -13.27
C ILE A 280 11.82 -3.52 -12.48
N LYS A 281 12.55 -2.73 -11.69
CA LYS A 281 13.64 -3.18 -10.83
C LYS A 281 13.15 -3.39 -9.40
N GLN A 282 12.35 -2.45 -8.89
CA GLN A 282 11.88 -2.47 -7.51
C GLN A 282 10.65 -3.38 -7.36
N ARG A 283 10.92 -4.68 -7.45
CA ARG A 283 9.90 -5.75 -7.52
C ARG A 283 9.45 -6.24 -6.16
N TYR A 284 10.20 -5.95 -5.09
CA TYR A 284 9.90 -6.48 -3.77
C TYR A 284 9.21 -5.45 -2.89
N TYR A 285 8.29 -5.93 -2.07
CA TYR A 285 7.49 -5.12 -1.17
C TYR A 285 7.19 -5.86 0.14
N PHE A 286 7.36 -5.18 1.27
CA PHE A 286 7.20 -5.72 2.62
C PHE A 286 6.50 -4.72 3.52
N ARG A 287 5.66 -5.25 4.42
CA ARG A 287 4.98 -4.51 5.48
C ARG A 287 5.21 -5.23 6.79
N ALA A 288 5.50 -4.47 7.84
CA ALA A 288 5.62 -4.96 9.21
C ALA A 288 4.72 -4.13 10.13
N ASP A 289 3.88 -4.81 10.90
CA ASP A 289 3.01 -4.20 11.90
C ASP A 289 3.46 -4.66 13.29
N ILE A 290 4.10 -3.77 14.06
CA ILE A 290 4.53 -4.03 15.43
C ILE A 290 3.41 -3.60 16.37
N THR A 291 2.75 -4.57 17.01
CA THR A 291 1.69 -4.30 18.00
C THR A 291 2.26 -4.43 19.40
N TYR A 292 2.17 -3.37 20.20
CA TYR A 292 2.77 -3.31 21.55
C TYR A 292 1.84 -3.78 22.67
N TYR A 293 0.65 -4.29 22.34
CA TYR A 293 -0.34 -4.76 23.31
C TYR A 293 -1.28 -5.81 22.68
N ASN A 294 -1.99 -6.57 23.51
CA ASN A 294 -3.04 -7.46 23.02
C ASN A 294 -4.38 -6.70 22.96
N GLU A 295 -4.86 -6.41 21.75
CA GLU A 295 -6.16 -5.74 21.51
C GLU A 295 -7.36 -6.56 21.96
N SER A 296 -7.19 -7.87 22.10
CA SER A 296 -8.23 -8.81 22.51
C SER A 296 -8.15 -9.18 24.00
N GLU A 297 -7.37 -8.45 24.81
CA GLU A 297 -7.37 -8.62 26.26
C GLU A 297 -8.78 -8.38 26.83
N PRO A 298 -9.41 -9.39 27.47
CA PRO A 298 -10.78 -9.29 27.95
C PRO A 298 -10.96 -8.40 29.18
N ASP A 299 -9.90 -8.18 29.98
CA ASP A 299 -9.94 -7.26 31.12
C ASP A 299 -9.73 -5.81 30.65
N PRO A 300 -10.76 -4.93 30.70
CA PRO A 300 -10.65 -3.58 30.20
C PRO A 300 -9.55 -2.75 30.88
N ASN A 301 -9.27 -3.00 32.17
CA ASN A 301 -8.25 -2.25 32.90
C ASN A 301 -6.85 -2.67 32.46
N LYS A 302 -6.62 -3.97 32.23
CA LYS A 302 -5.35 -4.46 31.68
C LYS A 302 -5.16 -3.98 30.26
N LEU A 303 -6.21 -4.02 29.43
CA LEU A 303 -6.19 -3.53 28.05
C LEU A 303 -5.79 -2.05 28.00
N LEU A 304 -6.45 -1.20 28.80
CA LEU A 304 -6.15 0.24 28.85
C LEU A 304 -4.72 0.52 29.33
N ALA A 305 -4.26 -0.18 30.38
CA ALA A 305 -2.90 -0.02 30.90
C ALA A 305 -1.84 -0.47 29.88
N ALA A 306 -2.06 -1.62 29.23
CA ALA A 306 -1.17 -2.15 28.20
C ALA A 306 -1.14 -1.25 26.96
N LYS A 307 -2.30 -0.76 26.51
CA LYS A 307 -2.39 0.20 25.40
C LYS A 307 -1.60 1.47 25.71
N ALA A 308 -1.80 2.07 26.88
CA ALA A 308 -1.08 3.28 27.28
C ALA A 308 0.45 3.06 27.40
N ALA A 309 0.90 1.90 27.85
CA ALA A 309 2.32 1.54 27.85
C ALA A 309 2.85 1.37 26.42
N GLY A 310 2.11 0.68 25.56
CA GLY A 310 2.46 0.49 24.16
C GLY A 310 2.48 1.79 23.35
N GLU A 311 1.58 2.74 23.64
CA GLU A 311 1.58 4.07 23.01
C GLU A 311 2.87 4.84 23.31
N LYS A 312 3.39 4.73 24.53
CA LYS A 312 4.68 5.35 24.90
C LYS A 312 5.84 4.75 24.14
N GLU A 313 5.89 3.42 24.00
CA GLU A 313 6.93 2.75 23.21
C GLU A 313 6.84 3.11 21.74
N ARG A 314 5.64 3.06 21.16
CA ARG A 314 5.37 3.49 19.78
C ARG A 314 5.84 4.93 19.54
N ASP A 315 5.43 5.86 20.40
CA ASP A 315 5.73 7.29 20.24
C ASP A 315 7.22 7.60 20.45
N ARG A 316 7.92 6.80 21.26
CA ARG A 316 9.39 6.88 21.41
C ARG A 316 10.09 6.51 20.11
N VAL A 317 9.71 5.39 19.49
CA VAL A 317 10.30 4.93 18.22
C VAL A 317 9.94 5.87 17.08
N ASP A 318 8.66 6.21 16.93
CA ASP A 318 8.18 7.12 15.87
C ASP A 318 8.82 8.51 16.00
N GLY A 319 8.87 9.06 17.22
CA GLY A 319 9.46 10.37 17.50
C GLY A 319 10.95 10.47 17.15
N PHE A 320 11.71 9.36 17.27
CA PHE A 320 13.11 9.30 16.83
C PHE A 320 13.23 9.52 15.31
N TYR A 321 12.50 8.76 14.51
CA TYR A 321 12.60 8.85 13.05
C TYR A 321 11.94 10.10 12.48
N LEU A 322 10.78 10.49 13.02
CA LEU A 322 10.11 11.73 12.67
C LEU A 322 11.01 12.93 13.00
N GLY A 323 11.77 12.87 14.09
CA GLY A 323 12.67 13.94 14.49
C GLY A 323 13.80 14.13 13.50
N LEU A 324 14.35 13.04 12.96
CA LEU A 324 15.31 13.10 11.85
C LEU A 324 14.69 13.73 10.59
N ALA A 325 13.49 13.27 10.20
CA ALA A 325 12.83 13.74 8.99
C ALA A 325 12.48 15.23 9.06
N LEU A 326 11.91 15.68 10.18
CA LEU A 326 11.56 17.08 10.40
C LEU A 326 12.77 17.95 10.68
N GLY A 327 13.77 17.44 11.41
CA GLY A 327 15.02 18.16 11.65
C GLY A 327 15.79 18.44 10.35
N ILE A 328 15.81 17.51 9.40
CA ILE A 328 16.36 17.79 8.05
C ILE A 328 15.49 18.82 7.32
N HIS A 329 14.16 18.67 7.37
CA HIS A 329 13.24 19.60 6.72
C HIS A 329 13.40 21.04 7.22
N ASP A 330 13.56 21.21 8.54
CA ASP A 330 13.69 22.51 9.21
C ASP A 330 15.15 23.00 9.29
N GLY A 331 16.12 22.23 8.74
CA GLY A 331 17.54 22.63 8.68
C GLY A 331 18.30 22.55 10.02
N LEU A 332 17.83 21.76 10.98
CA LEU A 332 18.49 21.52 12.26
C LEU A 332 19.70 20.58 12.14
N LEU A 333 19.64 19.66 11.17
CA LEU A 333 20.72 18.75 10.83
C LEU A 333 20.75 18.49 9.32
N ASP A 334 21.90 18.08 8.81
CA ASP A 334 22.03 17.60 7.44
C ASP A 334 21.95 16.06 7.34
N LEU A 335 21.95 15.55 6.11
CA LEU A 335 21.90 14.12 5.85
C LEU A 335 23.13 13.36 6.40
N ALA A 336 24.32 13.99 6.41
CA ALA A 336 25.53 13.33 6.91
C ALA A 336 25.44 13.11 8.42
N GLN A 337 24.97 14.12 9.16
CA GLN A 337 24.70 14.03 10.59
C GLN A 337 23.60 13.01 10.88
N ALA A 338 22.53 12.96 10.08
CA ALA A 338 21.47 11.96 10.24
C ALA A 338 21.98 10.53 10.03
N LYS A 339 22.85 10.30 9.03
CA LYS A 339 23.52 9.00 8.80
C LYS A 339 24.38 8.59 9.99
N GLU A 340 25.11 9.53 10.57
CA GLU A 340 25.95 9.28 11.75
C GLU A 340 25.08 8.89 12.95
N ILE A 341 24.02 9.66 13.22
CA ILE A 341 23.06 9.34 14.28
C ILE A 341 22.50 7.93 14.10
N LEU A 342 21.98 7.61 12.91
CA LEU A 342 21.39 6.29 12.61
C LEU A 342 22.42 5.17 12.77
N SER A 343 23.66 5.40 12.35
CA SER A 343 24.73 4.42 12.46
C SER A 343 25.09 4.13 13.92
N GLN A 344 25.23 5.17 14.76
CA GLN A 344 25.49 5.02 16.19
C GLN A 344 24.32 4.36 16.93
N ALA A 345 23.08 4.70 16.53
CA ALA A 345 21.86 4.20 17.14
C ALA A 345 21.57 2.73 16.83
N ILE A 346 21.63 2.35 15.55
CA ILE A 346 21.16 1.05 15.05
C ILE A 346 22.32 0.05 14.89
N ASN A 347 23.57 0.51 14.77
CA ASN A 347 24.76 -0.34 14.73
C ASN A 347 25.79 0.01 15.83
N PRO A 348 25.40 -0.02 17.12
CA PRO A 348 26.29 0.39 18.22
C PRO A 348 27.48 -0.55 18.43
N THR A 349 27.41 -1.77 17.90
CA THR A 349 28.54 -2.70 17.79
C THR A 349 28.83 -2.91 16.31
N ASN A 350 30.11 -3.00 15.90
CA ASN A 350 30.58 -3.21 14.51
C ASN A 350 30.09 -4.53 13.84
N THR A 351 28.96 -5.07 14.29
CA THR A 351 28.23 -6.19 13.71
C THR A 351 27.59 -5.73 12.39
N PRO A 352 27.58 -6.55 11.32
CA PRO A 352 27.03 -6.18 10.01
C PRO A 352 25.50 -5.98 10.03
N GLY A 353 25.03 -4.84 10.53
CA GLY A 353 23.63 -4.43 10.56
C GLY A 353 23.21 -3.71 9.27
N VAL A 354 22.55 -2.55 9.45
CA VAL A 354 22.05 -1.68 8.38
C VAL A 354 23.14 -0.70 7.98
N GLN A 355 23.46 -0.57 6.70
CA GLN A 355 24.43 0.44 6.24
C GLN A 355 23.69 1.72 5.81
N PHE A 356 24.09 2.86 6.39
CA PHE A 356 23.52 4.18 6.09
C PHE A 356 24.43 5.04 5.18
N GLY A 357 25.61 4.55 4.82
CA GLY A 357 26.58 5.31 3.99
C GLY A 357 25.99 5.76 2.65
N ASP A 358 25.20 4.91 2.01
CA ASP A 358 24.54 5.17 0.72
C ASP A 358 23.07 5.64 0.86
N LEU A 359 22.61 5.98 2.07
CA LEU A 359 21.28 6.62 2.24
C LEU A 359 21.26 7.94 1.45
N GLU A 360 20.28 8.13 0.58
CA GLU A 360 20.17 9.28 -0.32
C GLU A 360 19.32 10.40 0.27
N ALA A 361 18.30 10.07 1.06
CA ALA A 361 17.45 11.06 1.71
C ALA A 361 16.74 10.52 2.96
N ILE A 362 16.39 11.43 3.85
CA ILE A 362 15.31 11.24 4.83
C ILE A 362 14.31 12.36 4.60
N ARG A 363 13.03 12.02 4.41
CA ARG A 363 11.97 12.97 4.08
C ARG A 363 10.81 12.85 5.04
N PHE A 364 10.19 13.98 5.33
CA PHE A 364 8.88 14.03 5.93
C PHE A 364 7.82 13.60 4.91
N ALA A 365 6.97 12.64 5.27
CA ALA A 365 5.94 12.07 4.41
C ALA A 365 4.52 12.29 4.98
N GLY A 366 4.30 13.45 5.61
CA GLY A 366 3.01 13.86 6.17
C GLY A 366 2.74 13.33 7.58
N ASP A 367 2.81 12.02 7.78
CA ASP A 367 2.69 11.40 9.11
C ASP A 367 3.70 10.29 9.36
N ALA A 368 4.77 10.31 8.58
CA ALA A 368 5.76 9.26 8.51
C ALA A 368 7.14 9.84 8.25
N ALA A 369 8.16 9.08 8.63
CA ALA A 369 9.54 9.29 8.20
C ALA A 369 9.86 8.33 7.04
N TYR A 370 10.35 8.89 5.93
CA TYR A 370 10.70 8.14 4.73
C TYR A 370 12.22 8.15 4.53
N LEU A 371 12.86 6.99 4.57
CA LEU A 371 14.29 6.80 4.34
C LEU A 371 14.49 6.19 2.95
N GLU A 372 15.31 6.84 2.13
CA GLU A 372 15.54 6.48 0.73
C GLU A 372 16.98 6.05 0.48
N TRP A 373 17.16 4.93 -0.21
CA TRP A 373 18.42 4.41 -0.74
C TRP A 373 18.31 4.20 -2.25
N PRO A 374 19.44 3.95 -2.95
CA PRO A 374 19.39 3.54 -4.34
C PRO A 374 18.54 2.27 -4.50
N GLU A 375 17.47 2.37 -5.28
CA GLU A 375 16.54 1.27 -5.59
C GLU A 375 15.91 0.60 -4.34
N MET A 376 15.77 1.33 -3.22
CA MET A 376 15.12 0.84 -2.02
C MET A 376 14.58 1.98 -1.15
N PHE A 377 13.53 1.72 -0.39
CA PHE A 377 13.08 2.62 0.67
C PHE A 377 12.69 1.87 1.95
N VAL A 378 12.66 2.59 3.06
CA VAL A 378 11.96 2.20 4.29
C VAL A 378 11.15 3.38 4.78
N GLN A 379 9.86 3.18 5.05
CA GLN A 379 9.00 4.19 5.67
C GLN A 379 8.45 3.66 6.99
N ILE A 380 8.38 4.52 7.99
CA ILE A 380 7.89 4.19 9.33
C ILE A 380 6.85 5.23 9.73
N ARG A 381 5.78 4.76 10.36
CA ARG A 381 4.77 5.62 10.97
C ARG A 381 4.10 4.97 12.15
N ARG A 382 3.69 5.78 13.11
CA ARG A 382 2.75 5.37 14.15
C ARG A 382 1.31 5.22 13.63
N SER A 383 0.57 4.28 14.22
CA SER A 383 -0.89 4.30 14.15
C SER A 383 -1.44 5.43 15.04
N GLY A 384 -2.42 6.18 14.54
CA GLY A 384 -3.08 7.24 15.31
C GLY A 384 -4.14 6.73 16.29
N THR A 385 -4.63 5.50 16.12
CA THR A 385 -5.73 4.93 16.93
C THR A 385 -5.27 3.90 17.95
N ASP A 386 -4.15 3.23 17.68
CA ASP A 386 -3.70 2.05 18.43
C ASP A 386 -2.21 2.11 18.74
N ALA A 387 -1.78 1.37 19.76
CA ALA A 387 -0.35 1.18 20.07
C ALA A 387 0.31 0.24 19.06
N LYS A 388 0.37 0.68 17.80
CA LYS A 388 0.96 -0.03 16.67
C LYS A 388 1.93 0.88 15.92
N LEU A 389 3.10 0.35 15.58
CA LEU A 389 4.04 0.95 14.62
C LEU A 389 3.91 0.20 13.30
N ARG A 390 3.87 0.92 12.18
CA ARG A 390 3.84 0.32 10.84
C ARG A 390 5.10 0.71 10.08
N GLY A 391 5.80 -0.29 9.59
CA GLY A 391 6.92 -0.15 8.69
C GLY A 391 6.60 -0.71 7.32
N TYR A 392 7.15 -0.07 6.29
CA TYR A 392 7.02 -0.47 4.91
C TYR A 392 8.41 -0.42 4.27
N SER A 393 8.71 -1.39 3.42
CA SER A 393 9.92 -1.34 2.60
C SER A 393 9.63 -1.93 1.23
N GLY A 394 10.32 -1.41 0.23
CA GLY A 394 10.34 -1.99 -1.09
C GLY A 394 11.65 -1.69 -1.79
N GLY A 395 12.01 -2.50 -2.77
CA GLY A 395 13.27 -2.33 -3.48
C GLY A 395 13.59 -3.43 -4.48
N ALA A 396 14.78 -3.31 -5.09
CA ALA A 396 15.29 -4.26 -6.08
C ALA A 396 16.01 -5.47 -5.44
N ASP A 397 16.44 -5.35 -4.18
CA ASP A 397 17.07 -6.42 -3.41
C ASP A 397 16.14 -6.84 -2.26
N ARG A 398 15.67 -8.09 -2.32
CA ARG A 398 14.78 -8.68 -1.34
C ARG A 398 15.40 -8.74 0.05
N GLU A 399 16.59 -9.32 0.16
CA GLU A 399 17.23 -9.56 1.46
C GLU A 399 17.56 -8.24 2.14
N ARG A 400 18.04 -7.26 1.35
CA ARG A 400 18.30 -5.92 1.84
C ARG A 400 17.04 -5.23 2.36
N ALA A 401 15.95 -5.24 1.59
CA ALA A 401 14.70 -4.60 1.97
C ALA A 401 14.09 -5.23 3.25
N GLU A 402 14.03 -6.57 3.32
CA GLU A 402 13.54 -7.28 4.52
C GLU A 402 14.41 -6.97 5.74
N LYS A 403 15.75 -7.06 5.61
CA LYS A 403 16.70 -6.80 6.69
C LYS A 403 16.61 -5.37 7.21
N TYR A 404 16.52 -4.39 6.31
CA TYR A 404 16.46 -2.98 6.69
C TYR A 404 15.14 -2.67 7.38
N LEU A 405 14.02 -3.17 6.85
CA LEU A 405 12.71 -3.04 7.48
C LEU A 405 12.75 -3.59 8.91
N ASP A 406 13.18 -4.85 9.08
CA ASP A 406 13.25 -5.53 10.38
C ASP A 406 14.05 -4.73 11.42
N LYS A 407 15.27 -4.30 11.05
CA LYS A 407 16.14 -3.55 11.98
C LYS A 407 15.60 -2.18 12.34
N ILE A 408 14.96 -1.52 11.39
CA ILE A 408 14.43 -0.17 11.59
C ILE A 408 13.17 -0.19 12.46
N VAL A 409 12.24 -1.12 12.23
CA VAL A 409 10.98 -1.18 13.00
C VAL A 409 11.17 -1.74 14.41
N HIS A 410 12.18 -2.59 14.62
CA HIS A 410 12.53 -3.12 15.94
C HIS A 410 13.56 -2.27 16.69
N TYR A 411 13.97 -1.13 16.13
CA TYR A 411 14.77 -0.18 16.88
C TYR A 411 13.97 0.37 18.07
N ASN A 412 14.65 0.56 19.21
CA ASN A 412 14.00 0.96 20.45
C ASN A 412 13.73 2.48 20.53
N GLY A 413 14.29 3.32 19.64
CA GLY A 413 14.09 4.77 19.69
C GLY A 413 14.90 5.47 20.78
N GLU A 414 15.97 4.85 21.29
CA GLU A 414 16.96 5.56 22.11
C GLU A 414 17.61 6.69 21.31
N ILE A 415 18.04 7.74 21.99
CA ILE A 415 18.71 8.87 21.35
C ILE A 415 20.19 8.86 21.77
N ASN A 416 21.09 9.14 20.82
CA ASN A 416 22.50 9.34 21.13
C ASN A 416 22.80 10.82 21.39
N GLU A 417 24.02 11.12 21.85
CA GLU A 417 24.46 12.49 22.17
C GLU A 417 24.36 13.44 20.98
N LEU A 418 24.64 12.96 19.76
CA LEU A 418 24.56 13.77 18.55
C LEU A 418 23.10 14.16 18.22
N TYR A 419 22.17 13.22 18.36
CA TYR A 419 20.74 13.49 18.20
C TYR A 419 20.25 14.52 19.22
N ASP A 420 20.59 14.35 20.51
CA ASP A 420 20.15 15.26 21.57
C ASP A 420 20.71 16.68 21.39
N LYS A 421 21.94 16.78 20.87
CA LYS A 421 22.58 18.07 20.54
C LYS A 421 21.94 18.78 19.36
N LEU A 422 21.57 18.06 18.30
CA LEU A 422 21.08 18.64 17.05
C LEU A 422 19.56 18.82 17.02
N ILE A 423 18.82 18.00 17.76
CA ILE A 423 17.36 18.03 17.84
C ILE A 423 16.99 18.26 19.32
N PRO A 424 16.96 19.53 19.77
CA PRO A 424 16.83 19.86 21.19
C PRO A 424 15.50 19.41 21.80
N LEU A 425 15.47 19.22 23.11
CA LEU A 425 14.32 18.68 23.84
C LEU A 425 13.01 19.46 23.60
N ASP A 426 13.06 20.80 23.53
CA ASP A 426 11.90 21.65 23.27
C ASP A 426 11.31 21.43 21.88
N TYR A 427 12.17 21.21 20.87
CA TYR A 427 11.73 20.81 19.53
C TYR A 427 11.08 19.43 19.56
N ARG A 428 11.70 18.45 20.24
CA ARG A 428 11.17 17.08 20.36
C ARG A 428 9.82 17.03 21.05
N GLN A 429 9.58 17.88 22.05
CA GLN A 429 8.29 17.98 22.73
C GLN A 429 7.17 18.51 21.83
N LYS A 430 7.50 19.30 20.80
CA LYS A 430 6.55 19.90 19.85
C LYS A 430 6.52 19.19 18.49
N ILE A 431 7.17 18.04 18.39
CA ILE A 431 7.38 17.36 17.11
C ILE A 431 6.07 17.06 16.37
N TYR A 432 5.04 16.65 17.09
CA TYR A 432 3.73 16.35 16.52
C TYR A 432 2.89 17.60 16.19
N GLU A 433 3.14 18.72 16.90
CA GLU A 433 2.57 20.02 16.53
C GLU A 433 3.17 20.46 15.19
N ARG A 434 4.50 20.38 15.06
CA ARG A 434 5.22 20.71 13.82
C ARG A 434 4.82 19.82 12.65
N GLN A 435 4.67 18.51 12.87
CA GLN A 435 4.11 17.58 11.89
C GLN A 435 2.73 18.06 11.40
N GLN A 436 1.83 18.41 12.33
CA GLN A 436 0.47 18.81 11.98
C GLN A 436 0.45 20.13 11.21
N GLU A 437 1.32 21.09 11.53
CA GLU A 437 1.51 22.32 10.77
C GLU A 437 1.86 22.02 9.31
N LEU A 438 2.91 21.24 9.07
CA LEU A 438 3.34 20.89 7.71
C LEU A 438 2.28 20.08 6.95
N TYR A 439 1.58 19.17 7.64
CA TYR A 439 0.46 18.45 7.04
C TYR A 439 -0.69 19.41 6.66
N ASN A 440 -0.98 20.42 7.48
CA ASN A 440 -1.99 21.43 7.18
C ASN A 440 -1.56 22.34 6.03
N GLU A 441 -0.27 22.69 5.93
CA GLU A 441 0.29 23.40 4.78
C GLU A 441 0.09 22.59 3.50
N PHE A 442 0.39 21.29 3.53
CA PHE A 442 0.10 20.38 2.42
C PHE A 442 -1.40 20.37 2.12
N TYR A 443 -2.28 20.25 3.13
CA TYR A 443 -3.73 20.11 2.95
C TYR A 443 -4.39 21.35 2.33
N ASN A 444 -3.93 22.54 2.70
CA ASN A 444 -4.51 23.82 2.28
C ASN A 444 -3.87 24.39 1.00
N ARG A 445 -2.90 23.69 0.40
CA ARG A 445 -2.26 24.08 -0.86
C ARG A 445 -3.18 23.86 -2.07
N ASP A 446 -3.02 24.65 -3.13
CA ASP A 446 -3.74 24.59 -4.43
C ASP A 446 -5.29 24.69 -4.33
#